data_AF-U4QT22-F1
#
_entry.id   AF-U4QT22-F1
#
_cell.length_a   1.000
_cell.length_b   1.000
_cell.length_c   1.000
_cell.angle_alpha   90.00
_cell.angle_beta   90.00
_cell.angle_gamma   90.00
#
_symmetry.space_group_name_H-M   'P 1'
#
loop_
_entity.id
_entity.type
_entity.pdbx_description
1 polymer ?
#
loop_
_entity_poly.entity_id
_entity_poly.type
_entity_poly.pdbx_seq_one_letter_code
_entity_poly.pdbx_strand_id
1 'polypeptide(L)'
;MANITGELFGTRFSTSTVSQLSPGFSARVQAWKNRKLSGPYPFVLIDALVIRVRKDESVAPMAALIATGVSAEGYRAILGLTLGDSENEASWKTMLEDLKRRGLSGADLIVSDDHKGLKKAAWKHFQGVRWQRCQVDFL
;
A
#
# COMPACT_ATOMS: atom_id res chain seq x y z
N MET A 1 21.94 -13.37 2.34
CA MET A 1 21.14 -14.49 2.90
C MET A 1 21.97 -15.74 3.15
N ALA A 2 22.71 -16.26 2.15
CA ALA A 2 23.53 -17.48 2.34
C ALA A 2 24.62 -17.33 3.43
N ASN A 3 25.29 -16.18 3.53
CA ASN A 3 26.30 -15.95 4.56
C ASN A 3 25.69 -15.88 5.98
N ILE A 4 24.62 -15.10 6.14
CA ILE A 4 23.90 -14.97 7.42
C ILE A 4 23.40 -16.34 7.90
N THR A 5 22.82 -17.15 7.01
CA THR A 5 22.31 -18.48 7.38
C THR A 5 23.42 -19.48 7.70
N GLY A 6 24.54 -19.40 6.97
CA GLY A 6 25.72 -20.19 7.29
C GLY A 6 26.33 -19.83 8.65
N GLU A 7 26.38 -18.54 8.99
CA GLU A 7 26.93 -18.07 10.28
C GLU A 7 26.01 -18.39 11.46
N LEU A 8 24.70 -18.18 11.32
CA LEU A 8 23.76 -18.36 12.43
C LEU A 8 23.28 -19.81 12.61
N PHE A 9 23.20 -20.59 11.53
CA PHE A 9 22.58 -21.93 11.53
C PHE A 9 23.51 -23.04 11.01
N GLY A 10 24.77 -22.72 10.67
CA GLY A 10 25.74 -23.70 10.15
C GLY A 10 25.41 -24.24 8.75
N THR A 11 24.31 -23.79 8.14
CA THR A 11 23.82 -24.25 6.83
C THR A 11 23.50 -23.07 5.94
N ARG A 12 24.00 -23.08 4.71
CA ARG A 12 23.76 -22.01 3.74
C ARG A 12 22.49 -22.31 2.94
N PHE A 13 21.53 -21.40 2.99
CA PHE A 13 20.35 -21.47 2.12
C PHE A 13 20.53 -20.57 0.89
N SER A 14 20.26 -21.13 -0.29
CA SER A 14 20.24 -20.36 -1.54
C SER A 14 18.96 -19.52 -1.64
N THR A 15 18.98 -18.49 -2.49
CA THR A 15 17.81 -17.64 -2.72
C THR A 15 16.62 -18.44 -3.28
N SER A 16 16.89 -19.43 -4.15
CA SER A 16 15.86 -20.32 -4.69
C SER A 16 15.27 -21.22 -3.62
N THR A 17 16.09 -21.75 -2.70
CA THR A 17 15.63 -22.55 -1.56
C THR A 17 14.68 -21.74 -0.68
N VAL A 18 15.02 -20.49 -0.33
CA VAL A 18 14.14 -19.63 0.48
C VAL A 18 12.80 -19.37 -0.22
N SER A 19 12.82 -19.11 -1.53
CA SER A 19 11.61 -18.92 -2.32
C SER A 19 10.73 -20.18 -2.35
N GLN A 20 11.34 -21.37 -2.50
CA GLN A 20 10.64 -22.66 -2.47
C GLN A 20 10.06 -22.98 -1.10
N LEU A 21 10.73 -22.55 -0.01
CA LEU A 21 10.29 -22.73 1.37
C LEU A 21 9.20 -21.74 1.81
N SER A 22 8.72 -20.89 0.91
CA SER A 22 7.59 -19.98 1.16
C SER A 22 6.30 -20.37 0.40
N PRO A 23 5.89 -21.66 0.38
CA PRO A 23 4.67 -22.05 -0.31
C PRO A 23 3.47 -21.36 0.36
N GLY A 24 2.54 -20.88 -0.46
CA GLY A 24 1.35 -20.17 0.03
C GLY A 24 1.59 -18.73 0.47
N PHE A 25 2.83 -18.19 0.41
CA PHE A 25 3.06 -16.76 0.67
C PHE A 25 2.21 -15.88 -0.26
N SER A 26 2.18 -16.20 -1.56
CA SER A 26 1.33 -15.52 -2.53
C SER A 26 -0.15 -15.58 -2.13
N ALA A 27 -0.64 -16.73 -1.69
CA ALA A 27 -2.03 -16.87 -1.25
C ALA A 27 -2.33 -16.03 -0.01
N ARG A 28 -1.41 -15.98 0.97
CA ARG A 28 -1.53 -15.13 2.16
C ARG A 28 -1.53 -13.65 1.81
N VAL A 29 -0.66 -13.21 0.89
CA VAL A 29 -0.63 -11.84 0.39
C VAL A 29 -1.93 -11.49 -0.31
N GLN A 30 -2.46 -12.36 -1.17
CA GLN A 30 -3.75 -12.13 -1.83
C GLN A 30 -4.92 -12.10 -0.84
N ALA A 31 -4.95 -12.99 0.15
CA ALA A 31 -5.96 -12.97 1.20
C ALA A 31 -5.91 -11.66 2.00
N TRP A 32 -4.71 -11.22 2.40
CA TRP A 32 -4.52 -9.96 3.09
C TRP A 32 -4.93 -8.75 2.23
N LYS A 33 -4.57 -8.76 0.94
CA LYS A 33 -4.88 -7.69 -0.01
C LYS A 33 -6.39 -7.57 -0.27
N ASN A 34 -7.13 -8.67 -0.23
CA ASN A 34 -8.58 -8.71 -0.48
C ASN A 34 -9.44 -8.72 0.79
N ARG A 35 -8.84 -8.70 1.99
CA ARG A 35 -9.59 -8.79 3.24
C ARG A 35 -10.58 -7.64 3.38
N LYS A 36 -11.74 -7.91 4.00
CA LYS A 36 -12.68 -6.87 4.41
C LYS A 36 -12.02 -5.97 5.47
N LEU A 37 -12.34 -4.69 5.43
CA LEU A 37 -11.91 -3.69 6.40
C LEU A 37 -13.02 -3.54 7.45
N SER A 38 -12.66 -3.70 8.72
CA SER A 38 -13.58 -3.56 9.85
C SER A 38 -13.35 -2.26 10.58
N GLY A 39 -14.44 -1.54 10.84
CA GLY A 39 -14.46 -0.30 11.64
C GLY A 39 -14.16 0.96 10.82
N PRO A 40 -14.52 2.14 11.39
CA PRO A 40 -14.22 3.41 10.77
C PRO A 40 -12.73 3.75 10.91
N TYR A 41 -12.16 4.35 9.87
CA TYR A 41 -10.81 4.89 9.88
C TYR A 41 -10.89 6.41 9.67
N PRO A 42 -11.02 7.21 10.75
CA PRO A 42 -11.13 8.67 10.66
C PRO A 42 -9.95 9.33 9.94
N PHE A 43 -8.76 8.76 10.04
CA PHE A 43 -7.57 9.27 9.38
C PHE A 43 -7.03 8.25 8.40
N VAL A 44 -6.80 8.68 7.16
CA VAL A 44 -6.18 7.85 6.11
C VAL A 44 -4.99 8.59 5.53
N LEU A 45 -3.81 8.01 5.70
CA LEU A 45 -2.57 8.48 5.09
C LEU A 45 -2.34 7.72 3.79
N ILE A 46 -2.04 8.44 2.72
CA ILE A 46 -1.77 7.88 1.40
C ILE A 46 -0.42 8.36 0.94
N ASP A 47 0.40 7.42 0.48
CA ASP A 47 1.77 7.66 0.03
C ASP A 47 2.09 6.79 -1.20
N ALA A 48 3.11 7.17 -1.95
CA ALA A 48 3.64 6.44 -3.10
C ALA A 48 5.15 6.25 -2.99
N LEU A 49 5.61 5.02 -3.23
CA LEU A 49 7.03 4.70 -3.37
C LEU A 49 7.31 4.25 -4.81
N VAL A 50 8.29 4.88 -5.47
CA VAL A 50 8.78 4.37 -6.75
C VAL A 50 9.69 3.16 -6.52
N ILE A 51 9.26 2.00 -6.99
CA ILE A 51 10.02 0.75 -6.92
C ILE A 51 10.38 0.26 -8.32
N ARG A 52 11.53 -0.40 -8.47
CA ARG A 52 11.92 -1.04 -9.74
C ARG A 52 11.39 -2.47 -9.76
N VAL A 53 10.52 -2.75 -10.73
CA VAL A 53 9.88 -4.05 -10.90
C VAL A 53 10.34 -4.65 -12.23
N ARG A 54 10.66 -5.94 -12.22
CA ARG A 54 10.87 -6.69 -13.47
C ARG A 54 9.51 -7.03 -14.06
N LYS A 55 9.22 -6.49 -15.24
CA LYS A 55 8.01 -6.74 -16.02
C LYS A 55 8.46 -7.25 -17.38
N ASP A 56 8.07 -8.49 -17.68
CA ASP A 56 8.55 -9.24 -18.86
C ASP A 56 10.09 -9.28 -18.89
N GLU A 57 10.70 -8.81 -19.97
CA GLU A 57 12.15 -8.81 -20.19
C GLU A 57 12.85 -7.55 -19.66
N SER A 58 12.11 -6.58 -19.10
CA SER A 58 12.66 -5.28 -18.71
C SER A 58 12.44 -4.94 -17.23
N VAL A 59 13.26 -4.04 -16.70
CA VAL A 59 13.09 -3.49 -15.35
C VAL A 59 12.60 -2.06 -15.46
N ALA A 60 11.37 -1.82 -15.03
CA ALA A 60 10.70 -0.52 -15.11
C ALA A 60 10.40 0.03 -13.70
N PRO A 61 10.44 1.37 -13.52
CA PRO A 61 9.89 1.99 -12.31
C PRO A 61 8.37 1.83 -12.28
N MET A 62 7.83 1.52 -11.11
CA MET A 62 6.39 1.47 -10.83
C MET A 62 6.10 2.18 -9.52
N ALA A 63 4.92 2.79 -9.41
CA ALA A 63 4.46 3.43 -8.18
C ALA A 63 3.77 2.38 -7.29
N ALA A 64 4.35 2.11 -6.12
CA ALA A 64 3.70 1.36 -5.05
C ALA A 64 2.91 2.33 -4.18
N LEU A 65 1.60 2.36 -4.40
CA LEU A 65 0.67 3.18 -3.65
C LEU A 65 0.32 2.46 -2.35
N ILE A 66 0.42 3.16 -1.22
CA ILE A 66 0.17 2.61 0.11
C ILE A 66 -0.89 3.45 0.82
N ALA A 67 -1.91 2.79 1.36
CA ALA A 67 -2.92 3.43 2.21
C ALA A 67 -2.81 2.91 3.65
N THR A 68 -2.58 3.82 4.59
CA THR A 68 -2.50 3.56 6.03
C THR A 68 -3.68 4.20 6.73
N GLY A 69 -4.49 3.43 7.44
CA GLY A 69 -5.58 3.92 8.25
C GLY A 69 -5.18 4.03 9.71
N VAL A 70 -5.73 5.02 10.40
CA VAL A 70 -5.74 5.12 11.86
C VAL A 70 -7.17 4.91 12.34
N SER A 71 -7.40 3.89 13.18
CA SER A 71 -8.72 3.61 13.75
C SER A 71 -9.10 4.67 14.79
N ALA A 72 -10.37 4.67 15.22
CA ALA A 72 -10.85 5.57 16.27
C ALA A 72 -10.10 5.40 17.60
N GLU A 73 -9.57 4.19 17.85
CA GLU A 73 -8.77 3.85 19.02
C GLU A 73 -7.28 4.23 18.86
N GLY A 74 -6.90 4.81 17.72
CA GLY A 74 -5.54 5.26 17.45
C GLY A 74 -4.60 4.20 16.84
N TYR A 75 -5.09 3.01 16.52
CA TYR A 75 -4.27 1.95 15.94
C TYR A 75 -4.04 2.17 14.44
N ARG A 76 -2.78 2.00 14.01
CA ARG A 76 -2.40 2.09 12.61
C ARG A 76 -2.48 0.74 11.92
N ALA A 77 -3.04 0.71 10.72
CA ALA A 77 -3.05 -0.48 9.88
C ALA A 77 -2.86 -0.12 8.40
N ILE A 78 -2.05 -0.91 7.69
CA ILE A 78 -1.97 -0.81 6.23
C ILE A 78 -3.26 -1.39 5.64
N LEU A 79 -4.10 -0.52 5.07
CA LEU A 79 -5.40 -0.88 4.52
C LEU A 79 -5.28 -1.49 3.12
N GLY A 80 -4.33 -1.00 2.32
CA GLY A 80 -4.14 -1.45 0.95
C GLY A 80 -2.78 -1.11 0.38
N LEU A 81 -2.39 -1.89 -0.62
CA LEU A 81 -1.21 -1.69 -1.44
C LEU A 81 -1.57 -1.98 -2.90
N THR A 82 -1.33 -1.01 -3.76
CA THR A 82 -1.66 -1.08 -5.19
C THR A 82 -0.44 -0.66 -6.01
N LEU A 83 -0.07 -1.47 -7.00
CA LEU A 83 0.95 -1.07 -7.98
C LEU A 83 0.26 -0.33 -9.13
N GLY A 84 0.74 0.87 -9.44
CA GLY A 84 0.35 1.65 -10.60
C GLY A 84 1.52 1.83 -11.55
N ASP A 85 1.22 1.99 -12.84
CA ASP A 85 2.24 2.33 -13.85
C ASP A 85 2.81 3.76 -13.64
N SER A 86 2.05 4.63 -12.96
CA SER A 86 2.48 5.96 -12.49
C SER A 86 1.54 6.48 -11.40
N GLU A 87 1.95 7.56 -10.73
CA GLU A 87 1.11 8.38 -9.84
C GLU A 87 0.10 9.19 -10.66
N ASN A 88 -0.89 8.53 -11.25
CA ASN A 88 -1.93 9.20 -12.01
C ASN A 88 -3.30 9.07 -11.34
N GLU A 89 -4.26 9.91 -11.73
CA GLU A 89 -5.62 9.92 -11.18
C GLU A 89 -6.30 8.55 -11.26
N ALA A 90 -6.01 7.75 -12.30
CA ALA A 90 -6.60 6.42 -12.47
C ALA A 90 -6.05 5.39 -11.47
N SER A 91 -4.74 5.42 -11.18
CA SER A 91 -4.12 4.58 -10.15
C SER A 91 -4.70 4.88 -8.77
N TRP A 92 -4.83 6.17 -8.43
CA TRP A 92 -5.43 6.62 -7.17
C TRP A 92 -6.91 6.23 -7.06
N LYS A 93 -7.68 6.48 -8.12
CA LYS A 93 -9.09 6.06 -8.22
C LYS A 93 -9.23 4.56 -7.95
N THR A 94 -8.43 3.73 -8.62
CA THR A 94 -8.48 2.27 -8.48
C THR A 94 -8.24 1.83 -7.05
N MET A 95 -7.25 2.41 -6.37
CA MET A 95 -6.98 2.13 -4.96
C MET A 95 -8.16 2.55 -4.07
N LEU A 96 -8.67 3.77 -4.21
CA LEU A 96 -9.74 4.28 -3.35
C LEU A 96 -11.05 3.51 -3.55
N GLU A 97 -11.37 3.11 -4.79
CA GLU A 97 -12.51 2.25 -5.11
C GLU A 97 -12.36 0.86 -4.47
N ASP A 98 -11.17 0.25 -4.53
CA ASP A 98 -10.90 -1.03 -3.87
C ASP A 98 -11.10 -0.94 -2.36
N LEU A 99 -10.54 0.09 -1.71
CA LEU A 99 -10.67 0.28 -0.27
C LEU A 99 -12.13 0.46 0.15
N LYS A 100 -12.91 1.26 -0.59
CA LYS A 100 -14.35 1.43 -0.36
C LYS A 100 -15.11 0.12 -0.52
N ARG A 101 -14.87 -0.60 -1.62
CA ARG A 101 -15.49 -1.92 -1.89
C ARG A 101 -15.19 -2.92 -0.78
N ARG A 102 -14.01 -2.85 -0.16
CA ARG A 102 -13.59 -3.70 0.96
C ARG A 102 -14.17 -3.25 2.31
N GLY A 103 -14.83 -2.10 2.39
CA GLY A 103 -15.53 -1.63 3.59
C GLY A 103 -14.90 -0.42 4.30
N LEU A 104 -13.93 0.28 3.67
CA LEU A 104 -13.40 1.51 4.24
C LEU A 104 -14.52 2.55 4.40
N SER A 105 -14.70 3.02 5.63
CA SER A 105 -15.74 3.97 6.02
C SER A 105 -15.23 4.93 7.08
N GLY A 106 -15.97 6.02 7.29
CA GLY A 106 -15.70 6.99 8.36
C GLY A 106 -14.44 7.83 8.16
N ALA A 107 -13.95 8.00 6.94
CA ALA A 107 -12.78 8.85 6.68
C ALA A 107 -13.14 10.34 6.81
N ASP A 108 -12.52 11.01 7.79
CA ASP A 108 -12.72 12.44 8.08
C ASP A 108 -11.57 13.30 7.56
N LEU A 109 -10.36 12.74 7.50
CA LEU A 109 -9.15 13.40 7.01
C LEU A 109 -8.31 12.43 6.18
N ILE A 110 -7.99 12.85 4.96
CA ILE A 110 -6.97 12.21 4.11
C ILE A 110 -5.71 13.08 4.12
N VAL A 111 -4.57 12.44 4.41
CA VAL A 111 -3.25 13.07 4.39
C VAL A 111 -2.40 12.47 3.28
N SER A 112 -1.77 13.30 2.47
CA SER A 112 -0.92 12.86 1.36
C SER A 112 0.02 13.97 0.90
N ASP A 113 0.93 13.66 -0.02
CA ASP A 113 1.62 14.67 -0.82
C ASP A 113 0.65 15.56 -1.63
N ASP A 114 1.18 16.62 -2.27
CA ASP A 114 0.38 17.59 -3.05
C ASP A 114 0.08 17.09 -4.48
N HIS A 115 -0.23 15.80 -4.62
CA HIS A 115 -0.54 15.23 -5.92
C HIS A 115 -1.96 15.61 -6.38
N LYS A 116 -2.07 16.41 -7.44
CA LYS A 116 -3.35 16.93 -7.97
C LYS A 116 -4.37 15.83 -8.27
N GLY A 117 -3.92 14.72 -8.85
CA GLY A 117 -4.78 13.58 -9.19
C GLY A 117 -5.38 12.90 -7.96
N LEU A 118 -4.64 12.88 -6.85
CA LEU A 118 -5.10 12.26 -5.61
C LEU A 118 -6.17 13.10 -4.93
N LYS A 119 -5.97 14.42 -4.80
CA LYS A 119 -6.98 15.34 -4.21
C LYS A 119 -8.34 15.20 -4.89
N LYS A 120 -8.33 15.19 -6.22
CA LYS A 120 -9.55 15.04 -7.03
C LYS A 120 -10.20 13.67 -6.80
N ALA A 121 -9.41 12.60 -6.76
CA ALA A 121 -9.92 11.25 -6.46
C ALA A 121 -10.50 11.18 -5.03
N ALA A 122 -9.81 11.74 -4.03
CA ALA A 122 -10.23 11.76 -2.63
C ALA A 122 -11.62 12.40 -2.47
N TRP A 123 -11.84 13.60 -3.01
CA TRP A 123 -13.15 14.27 -2.92
C TRP A 123 -14.25 13.58 -3.73
N LYS A 124 -13.90 12.97 -4.86
CA LYS A 124 -14.85 12.20 -5.67
C LYS A 124 -15.33 10.96 -4.94
N HIS A 125 -14.43 10.26 -4.25
CA HIS A 125 -14.75 9.00 -3.58
C HIS A 125 -15.26 9.22 -2.15
N PHE A 126 -14.72 10.15 -1.38
CA PHE A 126 -15.10 10.40 0.01
C PHE A 126 -15.69 11.81 0.15
N GLN A 127 -17.00 11.93 -0.06
CA GLN A 127 -17.70 13.21 0.09
C GLN A 127 -17.60 13.70 1.54
N GLY A 128 -17.26 14.98 1.72
CA GLY A 128 -17.09 15.61 3.05
C GLY A 128 -15.73 15.39 3.70
N VAL A 129 -14.84 14.59 3.11
CA VAL A 129 -13.50 14.37 3.66
C VAL A 129 -12.67 15.65 3.59
N ARG A 130 -11.96 15.96 4.67
CA ARG A 130 -10.94 17.01 4.65
C ARG A 130 -9.66 16.45 4.02
N TRP A 131 -8.91 17.30 3.37
CA TRP A 131 -7.59 16.96 2.84
C TRP A 131 -6.54 17.85 3.48
N GLN A 132 -5.41 17.24 3.85
CA GLN A 132 -4.25 17.94 4.36
C GLN A 132 -2.99 17.45 3.63
N ARG A 133 -2.12 18.38 3.26
CA ARG A 133 -0.80 18.05 2.75
C ARG A 133 0.07 17.46 3.87
N CYS A 134 0.71 16.34 3.58
CA CYS A 134 1.70 15.69 4.43
C CYS A 134 2.82 16.70 4.77
N GLN A 135 3.16 16.78 6.06
CA GLN A 135 4.23 17.66 6.54
C GLN A 135 5.62 17.05 6.33
N VAL A 136 5.72 15.73 6.20
CA VAL A 136 7.00 15.04 5.97
C VAL A 136 7.49 15.29 4.55
N ASP A 137 6.61 15.20 3.55
CA ASP A 137 6.94 15.48 2.14
C ASP A 137 7.11 16.99 1.85
N PHE A 138 6.87 17.84 2.85
CA PHE A 138 7.09 19.28 2.76
C PHE A 138 8.49 19.70 3.25
N LEU A 139 9.10 18.88 4.12
CA LEU A 139 10.43 19.12 4.69
C LEU A 139 11.53 18.54 3.79
#